data_AF-A0A7V9N4A7-F1
#
_entry.id   AF-A0A7V9N4A7-F1
#
_cell.length_a   1.000
_cell.length_b   1.000
_cell.length_c   1.000
_cell.angle_alpha   90.00
_cell.angle_beta   90.00
_cell.angle_gamma   90.00
#
_symmetry.space_group_name_H-M   'P 1'
#
loop_
_entity.id
_entity.type
_entity.pdbx_description
1 polymer ?
#
loop_
_entity_poly.entity_id
_entity_poly.type
_entity_poly.pdbx_seq_one_letter_code
_entity_poly.pdbx_strand_id
1 'polypeptide(L)'
;MQTRIQDRFFGGGDDGGDSDVVSAGNGGVATASADGGAVSIADINSGGNAGSAIGVGDTWGGSVGVDGGTMANLTDIGVTANGGTAIADASGGDYNLAFVS
;
A
#
# COMPACT_ATOMS: atom_id res chain seq x y z
N MET A 1 -43.96 -12.32 41.34
CA MET A 1 -44.64 -11.35 40.44
C MET A 1 -43.75 -11.21 39.22
N GLN A 2 -44.09 -11.90 38.14
CA GLN A 2 -43.30 -11.89 36.92
C GLN A 2 -43.80 -10.73 36.05
N THR A 3 -42.98 -9.70 35.85
CA THR A 3 -43.24 -8.69 34.83
C THR A 3 -43.20 -9.38 33.47
N ARG A 4 -44.21 -9.13 32.66
CA ARG A 4 -44.39 -9.77 31.35
C ARG A 4 -43.29 -9.27 30.42
N ILE A 5 -42.91 -10.08 29.44
CA ILE A 5 -41.78 -9.79 28.53
C ILE A 5 -41.88 -8.39 27.91
N GLN A 6 -43.12 -7.90 27.73
CA GLN A 6 -43.42 -6.58 27.20
C GLN A 6 -42.89 -5.43 28.09
N ASP A 7 -42.98 -5.57 29.41
CA ASP A 7 -42.50 -4.56 30.37
C ASP A 7 -40.96 -4.47 30.43
N ARG A 8 -40.24 -5.45 29.85
CA ARG A 8 -38.76 -5.51 29.84
C ARG A 8 -38.14 -5.06 28.51
N PHE A 9 -38.87 -5.15 27.39
CA PHE A 9 -38.33 -4.93 26.04
C PHE A 9 -39.04 -3.83 25.23
N PHE A 10 -40.25 -3.41 25.62
CA PHE A 10 -41.03 -2.43 24.85
C PHE A 10 -41.64 -1.45 25.86
N GLY A 11 -40.80 -0.58 26.42
CA GLY A 11 -41.10 0.23 27.59
C GLY A 11 -42.47 0.92 27.60
N GLY A 12 -42.87 1.30 28.81
CA GLY A 12 -44.10 2.02 29.04
C GLY A 12 -43.82 3.50 29.17
N GLY A 13 -44.17 4.28 28.14
CA GLY A 13 -44.48 5.70 28.27
C GLY A 13 -43.55 6.63 27.50
N ASP A 14 -44.03 7.11 26.35
CA ASP A 14 -43.52 8.29 25.68
C ASP A 14 -43.73 9.51 26.59
N ASP A 15 -42.68 10.27 26.93
CA ASP A 15 -42.82 11.66 27.41
C ASP A 15 -41.52 12.48 27.20
N GLY A 16 -41.22 12.78 25.93
CA GLY A 16 -40.67 14.08 25.54
C GLY A 16 -39.18 14.16 25.17
N GLY A 17 -38.93 14.56 23.92
CA GLY A 17 -37.83 15.49 23.61
C GLY A 17 -36.88 15.06 22.51
N ASP A 18 -36.41 13.81 22.54
CA ASP A 18 -35.42 13.30 21.61
C ASP A 18 -35.99 12.08 20.89
N SER A 19 -35.71 11.91 19.59
CA SER A 19 -36.02 10.65 18.92
C SER A 19 -35.27 9.54 19.64
N ASP A 20 -36.02 8.58 20.13
CA ASP A 20 -35.53 7.48 20.93
C ASP A 20 -34.78 6.50 19.98
N VAL A 21 -33.47 6.73 19.78
CA VAL A 21 -32.66 6.01 18.80
C VAL A 21 -32.01 4.78 19.44
N VAL A 22 -32.39 3.60 18.95
CA VAL A 22 -31.67 2.35 19.21
C VAL A 22 -31.13 1.78 17.90
N SER A 23 -29.89 1.29 17.91
CA SER A 23 -29.24 0.75 16.71
C SER A 23 -28.58 -0.59 17.02
N ALA A 24 -28.81 -1.56 16.15
CA ALA A 24 -28.29 -2.91 16.20
C ALA A 24 -27.76 -3.25 14.81
N GLY A 25 -26.52 -3.71 14.72
CA GLY A 25 -25.94 -4.08 13.44
C GLY A 25 -25.41 -2.92 12.60
N ASN A 26 -25.19 -1.77 13.23
CA ASN A 26 -24.64 -0.63 12.53
C ASN A 26 -23.12 -0.82 12.40
N GLY A 27 -22.72 -1.16 11.17
CA GLY A 27 -21.34 -1.04 10.72
C GLY A 27 -20.80 0.39 10.88
N GLY A 28 -19.49 0.51 11.05
CA GLY A 28 -18.81 1.81 11.20
C GLY A 28 -18.57 2.55 9.88
N VAL A 29 -17.74 3.57 9.94
CA VAL A 29 -17.08 4.14 8.74
C VAL A 29 -15.70 3.51 8.66
N ALA A 30 -15.43 2.75 7.59
CA ALA A 30 -14.10 2.21 7.33
C ALA A 30 -13.49 2.89 6.11
N THR A 31 -12.37 3.56 6.33
CA THR A 31 -11.53 4.13 5.29
C THR A 31 -10.21 3.37 5.27
N ALA A 32 -9.75 3.00 4.09
CA ALA A 32 -8.42 2.44 3.92
C ALA A 32 -7.77 3.12 2.71
N SER A 33 -6.49 3.45 2.84
CA SER A 33 -5.73 4.09 1.78
C SER A 33 -4.43 3.34 1.54
N ALA A 34 -4.13 3.09 0.27
CA ALA A 34 -2.89 2.48 -0.22
C ALA A 34 -2.13 3.54 -1.01
N ASP A 35 -1.90 4.69 -0.38
CA ASP A 35 -1.21 5.80 -1.05
C ASP A 35 0.26 5.44 -1.26
N GLY A 36 0.66 5.41 -2.53
CA GLY A 36 2.05 5.24 -2.92
C GLY A 36 2.91 6.46 -2.59
N GLY A 37 4.22 6.27 -2.69
CA GLY A 37 5.16 7.37 -2.53
C GLY A 37 5.31 8.23 -3.79
N ALA A 38 5.91 9.40 -3.65
CA ALA A 38 6.50 10.11 -4.77
C ALA A 38 7.96 9.67 -4.92
N VAL A 39 8.40 9.37 -6.14
CA VAL A 39 9.82 9.12 -6.41
C VAL A 39 10.35 10.20 -7.35
N SER A 40 11.34 10.94 -6.88
CA SER A 40 12.11 11.89 -7.68
C SER A 40 13.51 11.33 -7.88
N ILE A 41 13.88 11.16 -9.15
CA ILE A 41 15.22 10.70 -9.54
C ILE A 41 15.86 11.86 -10.29
N ALA A 42 16.98 12.33 -9.77
CA ALA A 42 17.80 13.35 -10.41
C ALA A 42 18.68 12.72 -11.51
N ASP A 43 19.78 13.37 -11.85
CA ASP A 43 20.69 12.87 -12.88
C ASP A 43 21.23 11.48 -12.53
N ILE A 44 21.00 10.53 -13.43
CA ILE A 44 21.61 9.21 -13.40
C ILE A 44 22.80 9.21 -14.34
N ASN A 45 24.00 9.35 -13.77
CA ASN A 45 25.25 9.33 -14.53
C ASN A 45 25.91 7.95 -14.41
N SER A 46 25.97 7.22 -15.53
CA SER A 46 26.72 5.95 -15.59
C SER A 46 28.24 6.15 -15.42
N GLY A 47 28.73 7.38 -15.47
CA GLY A 47 30.15 7.74 -15.43
C GLY A 47 30.77 7.88 -16.82
N GLY A 48 32.03 8.33 -16.85
CA GLY A 48 32.90 8.39 -18.03
C GLY A 48 33.55 7.04 -18.33
N ASN A 49 32.73 5.99 -18.43
CA ASN A 49 33.21 4.62 -18.59
C ASN A 49 33.73 4.42 -20.02
N ALA A 50 35.00 4.74 -20.23
CA ALA A 50 35.75 4.21 -21.36
C ALA A 50 36.05 2.72 -21.10
N GLY A 51 35.97 1.90 -22.14
CA GLY A 51 36.39 0.50 -22.09
C GLY A 51 37.90 0.35 -21.90
N SER A 52 38.48 -0.74 -22.40
CA SER A 52 39.94 -0.91 -22.38
C SER A 52 40.66 0.15 -23.23
N ALA A 53 41.64 0.83 -22.64
CA ALA A 53 42.68 1.52 -23.40
C ALA A 53 43.83 0.52 -23.66
N ILE A 54 44.14 0.25 -24.93
CA ILE A 54 45.23 -0.67 -25.30
C ILE A 54 46.31 0.09 -26.05
N GLY A 55 47.44 0.29 -25.39
CA GLY A 55 48.64 0.83 -26.01
C GLY A 55 49.49 -0.32 -26.56
N VAL A 56 49.86 -0.22 -27.84
CA VAL A 56 50.82 -1.14 -28.48
C VAL A 56 52.07 -0.34 -28.85
N GLY A 57 53.23 -0.78 -28.37
CA GLY A 57 54.52 -0.15 -28.66
C GLY A 57 55.17 -0.70 -29.93
N ASP A 58 56.48 -0.55 -30.04
CA ASP A 58 57.25 -1.12 -31.15
C ASP A 58 57.14 -2.65 -31.14
N THR A 59 56.79 -3.22 -32.30
CA THR A 59 56.63 -4.66 -32.47
C THR A 59 57.60 -5.17 -33.53
N TRP A 60 58.22 -6.34 -33.28
CA TRP A 60 59.18 -6.96 -34.19
C TRP A 60 58.99 -8.48 -34.20
N GLY A 61 59.03 -9.11 -35.38
CA GLY A 61 59.19 -10.55 -35.51
C GLY A 61 57.93 -11.42 -35.58
N GLY A 62 56.76 -10.90 -36.00
CA GLY A 62 55.57 -11.72 -36.24
C GLY A 62 54.26 -10.95 -36.20
N SER A 63 53.12 -11.65 -36.32
CA SER A 63 51.80 -11.05 -36.18
C SER A 63 51.49 -10.70 -34.72
N VAL A 64 50.90 -9.53 -34.51
CA VAL A 64 50.49 -9.03 -33.20
C VAL A 64 48.97 -9.03 -33.15
N GLY A 65 48.41 -9.91 -32.31
CA GLY A 65 46.98 -9.97 -32.04
C GLY A 65 46.65 -9.18 -30.77
N VAL A 66 45.70 -8.27 -30.85
CA VAL A 66 45.21 -7.49 -29.71
C VAL A 66 43.69 -7.58 -29.68
N ASP A 67 43.15 -8.08 -28.58
CA ASP A 67 41.71 -8.16 -28.33
C ASP A 67 41.36 -7.36 -27.07
N GLY A 68 40.46 -6.39 -27.22
CA GLY A 68 39.95 -5.57 -26.13
C GLY A 68 38.84 -6.22 -25.32
N GLY A 69 38.41 -7.41 -25.71
CA GLY A 69 37.31 -8.13 -25.10
C GLY A 69 35.96 -7.42 -25.31
N THR A 70 34.92 -7.98 -24.68
CA THR A 70 33.59 -7.34 -24.65
C THR A 70 33.49 -6.43 -23.43
N MET A 71 33.16 -5.15 -23.65
CA MET A 71 32.97 -4.18 -22.58
C MET A 71 31.50 -3.78 -22.47
N ALA A 72 30.93 -3.98 -21.29
CA ALA A 72 29.54 -3.61 -20.97
C ALA A 72 29.52 -2.58 -19.84
N ASN A 73 28.92 -1.43 -20.12
CA ASN A 73 28.62 -0.41 -19.13
C ASN A 73 27.10 -0.42 -18.91
N LEU A 74 26.68 -0.87 -17.73
CA LEU A 74 25.27 -0.97 -17.37
C LEU A 74 24.99 -0.08 -16.16
N THR A 75 24.01 0.81 -16.31
CA THR A 75 23.34 1.44 -15.16
C THR A 75 21.92 0.90 -15.11
N ASP A 76 21.64 0.08 -14.10
CA ASP A 76 20.34 -0.53 -13.88
C ASP A 76 19.67 0.13 -12.66
N ILE A 77 18.45 0.63 -12.85
CA ILE A 77 17.70 1.38 -11.83
C ILE A 77 16.31 0.77 -11.69
N GLY A 78 16.12 0.05 -10.57
CA GLY A 78 14.80 -0.42 -10.14
C GLY A 78 14.15 0.57 -9.19
N VAL A 79 13.03 1.16 -9.60
CA VAL A 79 12.27 2.11 -8.77
C VAL A 79 10.85 1.62 -8.56
N THR A 80 10.42 1.60 -7.30
CA THR A 80 9.05 1.29 -6.91
C THR A 80 8.55 2.33 -5.91
N ALA A 81 7.29 2.73 -6.09
CA ALA A 81 6.58 3.65 -5.21
C ALA A 81 5.26 3.03 -4.75
N ASN A 82 5.22 1.70 -4.61
CA ASN A 82 3.99 0.96 -4.38
C ASN A 82 3.34 1.34 -3.04
N GLY A 83 2.09 1.81 -3.10
CA GLY A 83 1.26 2.08 -1.93
C GLY A 83 0.68 0.85 -1.25
N GLY A 84 0.99 -0.35 -1.77
CA GLY A 84 0.58 -1.62 -1.17
C GLY A 84 -0.91 -1.93 -1.39
N THR A 85 -1.51 -2.62 -0.43
CA THR A 85 -2.93 -3.03 -0.46
C THR A 85 -3.61 -2.49 0.78
N ALA A 86 -4.74 -1.80 0.58
CA ALA A 86 -5.54 -1.24 1.65
C ALA A 86 -6.90 -1.95 1.70
N ILE A 87 -7.26 -2.41 2.88
CA ILE A 87 -8.52 -3.12 3.15
C ILE A 87 -9.19 -2.39 4.31
N ALA A 88 -10.44 -1.98 4.11
CA ALA A 88 -11.31 -1.43 5.14
C ALA A 88 -12.53 -2.34 5.26
N ASP A 89 -12.93 -2.65 6.49
CA ASP A 89 -14.17 -3.37 6.80
C ASP A 89 -14.94 -2.62 7.88
N ALA A 90 -16.22 -2.42 7.63
CA ALA A 90 -17.17 -1.78 8.52
C ALA A 90 -18.39 -2.70 8.71
N SER A 91 -18.17 -3.99 8.87
CA SER A 91 -19.25 -4.94 9.07
C SER A 91 -19.98 -4.69 10.40
N GLY A 92 -21.31 -4.68 10.34
CA GLY A 92 -22.19 -4.50 11.50
C GLY A 92 -22.46 -5.76 12.31
N GLY A 93 -21.90 -6.91 11.92
CA GLY A 93 -22.15 -8.20 12.57
C GLY A 93 -23.58 -8.74 12.43
N ASP A 94 -23.80 -9.98 12.87
CA ASP A 94 -25.09 -10.68 12.84
C ASP A 94 -25.69 -10.84 14.26
N TYR A 95 -26.97 -11.22 14.36
CA TYR A 95 -27.71 -11.44 15.62
C TYR A 95 -27.88 -10.21 16.51
N ASN A 96 -27.94 -9.02 15.90
CA ASN A 96 -28.14 -7.79 16.65
C ASN A 96 -29.63 -7.59 16.98
N LEU A 97 -29.91 -7.22 18.24
CA LEU A 97 -31.24 -6.90 18.74
C LEU A 97 -31.21 -5.49 19.35
N ALA A 98 -32.10 -4.61 18.90
CA ALA A 98 -32.23 -3.24 19.39
C ALA A 98 -33.70 -2.98 19.76
N PHE A 99 -33.92 -2.47 20.97
CA PHE A 99 -35.24 -2.07 21.46
C PHE A 99 -35.17 -0.70 22.13
N VAL A 100 -36.26 0.05 22.01
CA VAL A 100 -36.46 1.32 22.68
C VAL A 100 -37.64 1.22 23.64
N SER A 101 -37.64 2.04 24.70
CA SER A 101 -38.59 1.96 25.81
C SER A 101 -39.80 2.84 25.58
#